data_AF-A0A1M7N0W4-F1
#
_entry.id   AF-A0A1M7N0W4-F1
#
_cell.length_a   1.000
_cell.length_b   1.000
_cell.length_c   1.000
_cell.angle_alpha   90.00
_cell.angle_beta   90.00
_cell.angle_gamma   90.00
#
_symmetry.space_group_name_H-M   'P 1'
#
loop_
_entity.id
_entity.type
_entity.pdbx_description
1 polymer ?
#
loop_
_entity_poly.entity_id
_entity_poly.type
_entity_poly.pdbx_seq_one_letter_code
_entity_poly.pdbx_strand_id
1 'polypeptide(L)'
;MQITKITVSQAVQFFKKNDLWAKITFTIIFLSYLSLCHSCFNPIEGGTFPIYENNYPGDVYGFRVKNKGAKQCELNGKRIFLERENQNESFWYDFFVDSRAYYVWHLQYQDDDNTRKNILTYRFAPRGGIGAVVQGTGIGIDEQKDSIVIIYNAEPLDGFTIEPSPFSNKIVLQKSALSRNVISAHCAMEWFN
;
A
#
# COMPACT_ATOMS: atom_id res chain seq x y z
N MET A 1 -19.82 43.74 -43.68
CA MET A 1 -18.90 43.23 -42.64
C MET A 1 -19.16 44.02 -41.37
N GLN A 2 -19.96 43.48 -40.45
CA GLN A 2 -20.36 44.16 -39.22
C GLN A 2 -19.29 43.89 -38.16
N ILE A 3 -18.50 44.91 -37.81
CA ILE A 3 -17.53 44.82 -36.71
C ILE A 3 -18.31 44.99 -35.41
N THR A 4 -18.52 43.90 -34.68
CA THR A 4 -19.19 43.91 -33.39
C THR A 4 -18.30 44.67 -32.40
N LYS A 5 -18.71 45.87 -31.98
CA LYS A 5 -18.04 46.63 -30.91
C LYS A 5 -18.20 45.86 -29.59
N ILE A 6 -17.17 45.12 -29.21
CA ILE A 6 -17.09 44.50 -27.88
C ILE A 6 -17.04 45.64 -26.86
N THR A 7 -18.09 45.75 -26.04
CA THR A 7 -18.11 46.74 -24.96
C THR A 7 -17.15 46.33 -23.85
N VAL A 8 -16.59 47.30 -23.12
CA VAL A 8 -15.65 47.05 -22.00
C VAL A 8 -16.23 46.06 -20.99
N SER A 9 -17.55 46.10 -20.75
CA SER A 9 -18.29 45.14 -19.93
C SER A 9 -18.17 43.69 -20.44
N GLN A 10 -18.36 43.47 -21.75
CA GLN A 10 -18.25 42.15 -22.38
C GLN A 10 -16.81 41.62 -22.36
N ALA A 11 -15.82 42.50 -22.57
CA ALA A 11 -14.41 42.15 -22.43
C ALA A 11 -14.07 41.73 -21.00
N VAL A 12 -14.51 42.51 -19.99
CA VAL A 12 -14.30 42.20 -18.56
C VAL A 12 -14.97 40.87 -18.17
N GLN A 13 -16.19 40.59 -18.62
CA GLN A 13 -16.85 39.31 -18.37
C GLN A 13 -16.12 38.13 -19.05
N PHE A 14 -15.61 38.33 -20.27
CA PHE A 14 -14.82 37.33 -20.98
C PHE A 14 -13.50 37.02 -20.26
N PHE A 15 -12.76 38.04 -19.82
CA PHE A 15 -11.54 37.86 -19.02
C PHE A 15 -11.81 37.14 -17.69
N LYS A 16 -12.89 37.50 -16.98
CA LYS A 16 -13.29 36.81 -15.75
C LYS A 16 -13.66 35.35 -15.99
N LYS A 17 -14.35 35.04 -17.10
CA LYS A 17 -14.70 33.66 -17.48
C LYS A 17 -13.45 32.85 -17.82
N ASN A 18 -12.51 33.41 -18.57
CA ASN A 18 -11.26 32.73 -18.90
C ASN A 18 -10.36 32.53 -17.68
N ASP A 19 -10.30 33.50 -16.78
CA ASP A 19 -9.59 33.38 -15.49
C ASP A 19 -10.22 32.30 -14.60
N LEU A 20 -11.56 32.23 -14.53
CA LEU A 20 -12.26 31.15 -13.82
C LEU A 20 -11.93 29.77 -14.41
N TRP A 21 -11.97 29.62 -15.73
CA TRP A 21 -11.61 28.36 -16.38
C TRP A 21 -10.14 27.99 -16.16
N ALA A 22 -9.22 28.96 -16.26
CA ALA A 22 -7.80 28.72 -15.98
C ALA A 22 -7.58 28.25 -14.53
N LYS A 23 -8.26 28.85 -13.56
CA LYS A 23 -8.23 28.43 -12.15
C LYS A 23 -8.80 27.03 -11.95
N ILE A 24 -9.93 26.71 -12.57
CA ILE A 24 -10.53 25.37 -12.52
C ILE A 24 -9.57 24.33 -13.12
N THR A 25 -9.02 24.60 -14.31
CA THR A 25 -8.07 23.70 -14.98
C THR A 25 -6.81 23.49 -14.13
N PHE A 26 -6.22 24.56 -13.59
CA PHE A 26 -5.06 24.45 -12.71
C PHE A 26 -5.38 23.62 -11.46
N THR A 27 -6.55 23.83 -10.85
CA THR A 27 -7.01 23.06 -9.70
C THR A 27 -7.16 21.58 -10.04
N ILE A 28 -7.79 21.24 -11.17
CA ILE A 28 -7.94 19.85 -11.61
C ILE A 28 -6.58 19.19 -11.85
N ILE A 29 -5.64 19.89 -12.50
CA ILE A 29 -4.28 19.36 -12.76
C ILE A 29 -3.55 19.14 -11.44
N PHE A 30 -3.60 20.11 -10.53
CA PHE A 30 -2.95 20.02 -9.24
C PHE A 30 -3.53 18.89 -8.38
N LEU A 31 -4.85 18.77 -8.31
CA LEU A 31 -5.52 17.67 -7.61
C LEU A 31 -5.18 16.32 -8.27
N SER A 32 -5.25 16.21 -9.60
CA SER A 32 -4.83 14.98 -10.31
C SER A 32 -3.39 14.59 -10.00
N TYR A 33 -2.48 15.57 -9.92
CA TYR A 33 -1.09 15.36 -9.53
C TYR A 33 -0.96 14.86 -8.09
N LEU A 34 -1.68 15.45 -7.13
CA LEU A 34 -1.69 14.99 -5.73
C LEU A 34 -2.20 13.55 -5.59
N SER A 35 -3.28 13.21 -6.29
CA SER A 35 -3.82 11.85 -6.31
C SER A 35 -2.82 10.86 -6.93
N LEU A 36 -2.17 11.24 -8.04
CA LEU A 36 -1.13 10.43 -8.67
C LEU A 36 0.03 10.20 -7.70
N CYS A 37 0.57 11.25 -7.08
CA CYS A 37 1.62 11.13 -6.07
C CYS A 37 1.20 10.20 -4.93
N HIS A 38 -0.01 10.35 -4.40
CA HIS A 38 -0.51 9.47 -3.35
C HIS A 38 -0.51 7.99 -3.78
N SER A 39 -1.02 7.68 -4.98
CA SER A 39 -1.07 6.30 -5.51
C SER A 39 0.29 5.69 -5.83
N CYS A 40 1.29 6.51 -6.20
CA CYS A 40 2.64 6.04 -6.47
C CYS A 40 3.42 5.72 -5.19
N PHE A 41 3.17 6.46 -4.11
CA PHE A 41 3.93 6.35 -2.86
C PHE A 41 3.19 5.58 -1.76
N ASN A 42 1.91 5.25 -1.94
CA ASN A 42 1.14 4.43 -1.01
C ASN A 42 0.45 3.26 -1.71
N PRO A 43 0.31 2.10 -1.04
CA PRO A 43 -0.40 0.97 -1.58
C PRO A 43 -1.89 1.31 -1.62
N ILE A 44 -2.54 0.96 -2.71
CA ILE A 44 -3.95 1.25 -2.95
C ILE A 44 -4.81 0.43 -1.97
N GLU A 45 -5.85 1.04 -1.43
CA GLU A 45 -6.88 0.37 -0.62
C GLU A 45 -7.60 -0.72 -1.40
N GLY A 46 -7.91 -1.83 -0.72
CA GLY A 46 -8.37 -3.06 -1.39
C GLY A 46 -7.31 -3.70 -2.30
N GLY A 47 -6.08 -3.17 -2.30
CA GLY A 47 -4.96 -3.70 -3.04
C GLY A 47 -4.51 -5.02 -2.43
N THR A 48 -4.35 -6.03 -3.28
CA THR A 48 -3.74 -7.30 -2.90
C THR A 48 -2.36 -7.41 -3.50
N PHE A 49 -1.39 -7.78 -2.67
CA PHE A 49 0.01 -7.86 -3.02
C PHE A 49 0.51 -9.29 -2.76
N PRO A 50 0.86 -10.05 -3.81
CA PRO A 50 1.47 -11.35 -3.63
C PRO A 50 2.80 -11.24 -2.88
N ILE A 51 3.07 -12.19 -1.98
CA ILE A 51 4.38 -12.33 -1.32
C ILE A 51 5.20 -13.32 -2.14
N TYR A 52 6.43 -12.96 -2.46
CA TYR A 52 7.28 -13.75 -3.36
C TYR A 52 8.44 -14.41 -2.61
N GLU A 53 8.89 -15.54 -3.15
CA GLU A 53 10.12 -16.19 -2.73
C GLU A 53 11.30 -15.25 -2.99
N ASN A 54 12.20 -15.23 -2.03
CA ASN A 54 13.39 -14.44 -2.07
C ASN A 54 14.58 -15.31 -2.46
N ASN A 55 14.92 -15.28 -3.74
CA ASN A 55 16.01 -16.09 -4.28
C ASN A 55 17.40 -15.52 -3.94
N TYR A 56 17.47 -14.34 -3.31
CA TYR A 56 18.71 -13.63 -3.00
C TYR A 56 18.66 -13.00 -1.60
N PRO A 57 18.61 -13.82 -0.53
CA PRO A 57 18.49 -13.32 0.84
C PRO A 57 19.68 -12.42 1.21
N GLY A 58 19.38 -11.23 1.74
CA GLY A 58 20.39 -10.26 2.19
C GLY A 58 20.87 -9.26 1.13
N ASP A 59 20.45 -9.38 -0.13
CA ASP A 59 20.74 -8.38 -1.18
C ASP A 59 19.62 -7.34 -1.29
N VAL A 60 19.74 -6.29 -0.47
CA VAL A 60 18.75 -5.19 -0.36
C VAL A 60 18.51 -4.45 -1.67
N TYR A 61 19.57 -4.23 -2.45
CA TYR A 61 19.48 -3.50 -3.72
C TYR A 61 19.04 -4.41 -4.87
N GLY A 62 19.29 -5.71 -4.75
CA GLY A 62 18.90 -6.73 -5.71
C GLY A 62 17.47 -7.22 -5.56
N PHE A 63 16.83 -7.11 -4.39
CA PHE A 63 15.56 -7.77 -4.10
C PHE A 63 14.52 -7.62 -5.23
N ARG A 64 14.20 -6.39 -5.66
CA ARG A 64 13.16 -6.16 -6.68
C ARG A 64 13.61 -6.49 -8.11
N VAL A 65 14.86 -6.17 -8.45
CA VAL A 65 15.39 -6.35 -9.81
C VAL A 65 15.72 -7.82 -10.09
N LYS A 66 16.22 -8.53 -9.08
CA LYS A 66 16.66 -9.93 -9.16
C LYS A 66 15.56 -10.94 -8.82
N ASN A 67 14.54 -10.59 -8.03
CA ASN A 67 13.33 -11.42 -7.87
C ASN A 67 12.29 -11.19 -8.97
N LYS A 68 12.67 -10.58 -10.11
CA LYS A 68 11.78 -10.50 -11.27
C LYS A 68 11.49 -11.90 -11.78
N GLY A 69 10.23 -12.33 -11.68
CA GLY A 69 9.81 -13.69 -12.02
C GLY A 69 9.98 -14.72 -10.89
N ALA A 70 10.23 -14.27 -9.66
CA ALA A 70 10.20 -15.15 -8.50
C ALA A 70 8.82 -15.82 -8.35
N LYS A 71 8.84 -17.06 -7.85
CA LYS A 71 7.61 -17.79 -7.55
C LYS A 71 6.90 -17.10 -6.40
N GLN A 72 5.58 -17.08 -6.45
CA GLN A 72 4.79 -16.65 -5.29
C GLN A 72 4.99 -17.66 -4.16
N CYS A 73 5.18 -17.14 -2.94
CA CYS A 73 5.33 -17.95 -1.76
C CYS A 73 4.06 -18.73 -1.42
N GLU A 74 4.28 -19.91 -0.88
CA GLU A 74 3.25 -20.84 -0.45
C GLU A 74 3.59 -21.35 0.96
N LEU A 75 2.60 -21.39 1.86
CA LEU A 75 2.69 -22.09 3.14
C LEU A 75 1.85 -23.35 3.06
N ASN A 76 2.46 -24.52 3.24
CA ASN A 76 1.80 -25.82 3.00
C ASN A 76 1.03 -25.86 1.66
N GLY A 77 1.63 -25.32 0.59
CA GLY A 77 1.03 -25.26 -0.75
C GLY A 77 -0.04 -24.17 -0.95
N LYS A 78 -0.34 -23.36 0.07
CA LYS A 78 -1.33 -22.27 0.00
C LYS A 78 -0.66 -20.94 -0.26
N ARG A 79 -1.02 -20.28 -1.36
CA ARG A 79 -0.41 -19.01 -1.80
C ARG A 79 -0.66 -17.89 -0.79
N ILE A 80 0.35 -17.09 -0.52
CA ILE A 80 0.29 -16.01 0.48
C ILE A 80 0.17 -14.64 -0.18
N PHE A 81 -0.62 -13.77 0.45
CA PHE A 81 -0.86 -12.42 0.01
C PHE A 81 -0.85 -11.46 1.20
N LEU A 82 -0.53 -10.21 0.94
CA LEU A 82 -0.78 -9.11 1.85
C LEU A 82 -1.87 -8.22 1.23
N GLU A 83 -2.93 -7.95 1.97
CA GLU A 83 -4.02 -7.09 1.55
C GLU A 83 -4.11 -5.86 2.45
N ARG A 84 -4.28 -4.67 1.85
CA ARG A 84 -4.73 -3.47 2.57
C ARG A 84 -6.25 -3.45 2.54
N GLU A 85 -6.89 -3.41 3.72
CA GLU A 85 -8.35 -3.35 3.82
C GLU A 85 -8.89 -2.16 3.00
N ASN A 86 -10.00 -2.40 2.30
CA ASN A 86 -10.67 -1.34 1.57
C ASN A 86 -11.34 -0.39 2.56
N GLN A 87 -10.94 0.87 2.57
CA GLN A 87 -11.66 1.89 3.32
C GLN A 87 -12.77 2.42 2.40
N ASN A 88 -13.99 2.48 2.90
CA ASN A 88 -15.13 2.98 2.11
C ASN A 88 -15.02 4.48 1.78
N GLU A 89 -13.94 5.13 2.21
CA GLU A 89 -13.69 6.55 2.06
C GLU A 89 -12.68 6.78 0.93
N SER A 90 -12.98 7.68 0.00
CA SER A 90 -12.06 7.97 -1.11
C SER A 90 -10.85 8.77 -0.62
N PHE A 91 -9.71 8.68 -1.30
CA PHE A 91 -8.55 9.57 -1.08
C PHE A 91 -8.93 11.05 -0.92
N TRP A 92 -9.89 11.55 -1.70
CA TRP A 92 -10.34 12.94 -1.63
C TRP A 92 -11.04 13.27 -0.32
N TYR A 93 -11.81 12.31 0.20
CA TYR A 93 -12.45 12.45 1.51
C TYR A 93 -11.38 12.55 2.59
N ASP A 94 -10.43 11.63 2.62
CA ASP A 94 -9.33 11.66 3.59
C ASP A 94 -8.48 12.93 3.48
N PHE A 95 -8.17 13.37 2.26
CA PHE A 95 -7.34 14.55 2.01
C PHE A 95 -7.99 15.85 2.51
N PHE A 96 -9.31 15.99 2.37
CA PHE A 96 -10.03 17.20 2.77
C PHE A 96 -10.61 17.14 4.19
N VAL A 97 -10.94 15.96 4.69
CA VAL A 97 -11.66 15.76 5.96
C VAL A 97 -10.73 15.29 7.09
N ASP A 98 -9.53 14.78 6.79
CA ASP A 98 -8.61 14.15 7.76
C ASP A 98 -9.33 13.08 8.59
N SER A 99 -9.85 12.05 7.91
CA SER A 99 -10.57 10.93 8.54
C SER A 99 -9.72 10.15 9.55
N ARG A 100 -8.38 10.27 9.47
CA ARG A 100 -7.40 9.52 10.28
C ARG A 100 -7.63 8.01 10.29
N ALA A 101 -8.29 7.47 9.25
CA ALA A 101 -8.59 6.07 9.17
C ALA A 101 -7.30 5.23 9.20
N TYR A 102 -7.26 4.24 10.10
CA TYR A 102 -6.09 3.38 10.25
C TYR A 102 -5.92 2.48 9.04
N TYR A 103 -4.68 2.36 8.54
CA TYR A 103 -4.36 1.37 7.52
C TYR A 103 -4.39 0.00 8.16
N VAL A 104 -5.41 -0.80 7.83
CA VAL A 104 -5.54 -2.19 8.27
C VAL A 104 -4.98 -3.09 7.20
N TRP A 105 -4.17 -4.06 7.62
CA TRP A 105 -3.47 -5.01 6.78
C TRP A 105 -3.83 -6.43 7.18
N HIS A 106 -4.05 -7.27 6.20
CA HIS A 106 -4.32 -8.69 6.36
C HIS A 106 -3.25 -9.50 5.64
N LEU A 107 -2.48 -10.27 6.39
CA LEU A 107 -1.70 -11.36 5.80
C LEU A 107 -2.65 -12.52 5.57
N GLN A 108 -2.75 -13.00 4.35
CA GLN A 108 -3.75 -13.96 3.92
C GLN A 108 -3.11 -15.15 3.22
N TYR A 109 -3.82 -16.27 3.26
CA TYR A 109 -3.59 -17.39 2.35
C TYR A 109 -4.81 -17.64 1.48
N GLN A 110 -4.57 -18.19 0.29
CA GLN A 110 -5.61 -18.71 -0.58
C GLN A 110 -5.86 -20.18 -0.26
N ASP A 111 -7.09 -20.49 0.13
CA ASP A 111 -7.53 -21.83 0.47
C ASP A 111 -7.92 -22.63 -0.80
N ASP A 112 -8.22 -23.92 -0.63
CA ASP A 112 -8.44 -24.85 -1.74
C ASP A 112 -9.72 -24.53 -2.54
N ASP A 113 -10.67 -23.84 -1.90
CA ASP A 113 -11.88 -23.28 -2.52
C ASP A 113 -11.64 -21.93 -3.20
N ASN A 114 -10.37 -21.53 -3.33
CA ASN A 114 -9.93 -20.26 -3.89
C ASN A 114 -10.33 -19.03 -3.06
N THR A 115 -10.88 -19.22 -1.85
CA THR A 115 -11.20 -18.14 -0.91
C THR A 115 -9.96 -17.66 -0.19
N ARG A 116 -9.91 -16.36 0.13
CA ARG A 116 -8.82 -15.80 0.93
C ARG A 116 -9.22 -15.81 2.40
N LYS A 117 -8.30 -16.27 3.24
CA LYS A 117 -8.48 -16.33 4.68
C LYS A 117 -7.29 -15.67 5.36
N ASN A 118 -7.57 -14.90 6.40
CA ASN A 118 -6.55 -14.17 7.13
C ASN A 118 -5.74 -15.15 8.01
N ILE A 119 -4.42 -14.97 8.02
CA ILE A 119 -3.47 -15.56 8.96
C ILE A 119 -3.31 -14.61 10.15
N LEU A 120 -3.14 -13.32 9.86
CA LEU A 120 -3.03 -12.27 10.87
C LEU A 120 -3.53 -10.93 10.32
N THR A 121 -3.95 -10.07 11.24
CA THR A 121 -4.42 -8.71 10.97
C THR A 121 -3.65 -7.73 11.85
N TYR A 122 -3.31 -6.57 11.31
CA TYR A 122 -2.61 -5.51 12.05
C TYR A 122 -2.90 -4.14 11.45
N ARG A 123 -2.69 -3.07 12.23
CA ARG A 123 -2.99 -1.71 11.77
C ARG A 123 -1.93 -0.67 12.09
N PHE A 124 -1.84 0.33 11.22
CA PHE A 124 -0.94 1.46 11.34
C PHE A 124 -1.69 2.78 11.24
N ALA A 125 -1.19 3.81 11.93
CA ALA A 125 -1.63 5.18 11.70
C ALA A 125 -1.37 5.57 10.25
N PRO A 126 -2.29 6.28 9.58
CA PRO A 126 -2.03 6.80 8.26
C PRO A 126 -0.82 7.74 8.36
N ARG A 127 0.27 7.39 7.68
CA ARG A 127 1.42 8.28 7.51
C ARG A 127 1.44 8.73 6.06
N GLY A 128 0.83 9.88 5.81
CA GLY A 128 0.88 10.57 4.53
C GLY A 128 2.13 11.44 4.39
N GLY A 129 2.76 11.40 3.23
CA GLY A 129 3.86 12.28 2.84
C GLY A 129 4.52 11.79 1.55
N ILE A 130 4.98 12.71 0.70
CA ILE A 130 5.84 12.35 -0.44
C ILE A 130 7.12 11.73 0.14
N GLY A 131 7.38 10.45 -0.15
CA GLY A 131 8.53 9.71 0.38
C GLY A 131 8.31 9.04 1.74
N ALA A 132 7.10 9.10 2.33
CA ALA A 132 6.80 8.30 3.52
C ALA A 132 6.86 6.81 3.15
N VAL A 133 7.79 6.06 3.74
CA VAL A 133 7.82 4.59 3.62
C VAL A 133 6.49 4.07 4.15
N VAL A 134 5.82 3.24 3.36
CA VAL A 134 4.56 2.63 3.76
C VAL A 134 4.84 1.75 4.98
N GLN A 135 4.50 2.25 6.15
CA GLN A 135 4.69 1.49 7.37
C GLN A 135 3.79 0.26 7.35
N GLY A 136 4.34 -0.86 7.83
CA GLY A 136 3.59 -2.10 7.93
C GLY A 136 3.60 -3.00 6.71
N THR A 137 4.15 -2.59 5.56
CA THR A 137 4.25 -3.50 4.40
C THR A 137 5.44 -4.46 4.47
N GLY A 138 6.43 -4.15 5.31
CA GLY A 138 7.64 -4.96 5.46
C GLY A 138 7.35 -6.23 6.25
N ILE A 139 7.11 -7.33 5.54
CA ILE A 139 6.88 -8.66 6.11
C ILE A 139 7.84 -9.68 5.47
N GLY A 140 8.56 -10.39 6.32
CA GLY A 140 9.35 -11.57 5.99
C GLY A 140 8.68 -12.81 6.59
N ILE A 141 8.73 -13.93 5.90
CA ILE A 141 8.14 -15.20 6.33
C ILE A 141 9.18 -16.30 6.13
N ASP A 142 9.48 -17.01 7.21
CA ASP A 142 10.33 -18.20 7.21
C ASP A 142 9.55 -19.39 7.76
N GLU A 143 9.28 -20.38 6.90
CA GLU A 143 8.68 -21.64 7.32
C GLU A 143 9.79 -22.57 7.88
N GLN A 144 9.64 -22.95 9.14
CA GLN A 144 10.45 -23.94 9.82
C GLN A 144 9.63 -25.20 10.05
N LYS A 145 10.28 -26.26 10.53
CA LYS A 145 9.63 -27.56 10.76
C LYS A 145 8.39 -27.46 11.66
N ASP A 146 8.49 -26.67 12.73
CA ASP A 146 7.46 -26.59 13.77
C ASP A 146 6.83 -25.19 13.92
N SER A 147 7.32 -24.19 13.16
CA SER A 147 6.88 -22.79 13.29
C SER A 147 6.94 -22.04 11.96
N ILE A 148 6.15 -20.97 11.86
CA ILE A 148 6.20 -20.00 10.78
C ILE A 148 6.59 -18.67 11.41
N VAL A 149 7.81 -18.21 11.12
CA VAL A 149 8.34 -16.98 11.69
C VAL A 149 7.95 -15.81 10.79
N ILE A 150 7.22 -14.85 11.34
CA ILE A 150 6.85 -13.61 10.68
C ILE A 150 7.80 -12.51 11.18
N ILE A 151 8.67 -12.03 10.31
CA ILE A 151 9.66 -10.99 10.59
C ILE A 151 9.08 -9.64 10.16
N TYR A 152 9.05 -8.66 11.06
CA TYR A 152 8.51 -7.33 10.79
C TYR A 152 9.43 -6.22 11.29
N ASN A 153 9.40 -5.05 10.66
CA ASN A 153 10.30 -3.93 10.97
C ASN A 153 9.66 -2.77 11.75
N ALA A 154 8.32 -2.67 11.73
CA ALA A 154 7.57 -1.61 12.40
C ALA A 154 6.52 -2.23 13.32
N GLU A 155 6.41 -1.71 14.55
CA GLU A 155 5.40 -2.16 15.51
C GLU A 155 4.02 -1.64 15.08
N PRO A 156 3.01 -2.51 14.90
CA PRO A 156 1.64 -2.06 14.69
C PRO A 156 1.08 -1.38 15.95
N LEU A 157 0.05 -0.53 15.77
CA LEU A 157 -0.52 0.26 16.87
C LEU A 157 -1.05 -0.59 18.04
N ASP A 158 -1.65 -1.73 17.72
CA ASP A 158 -2.26 -2.66 18.70
C ASP A 158 -1.60 -4.03 18.65
N GLY A 159 -0.39 -4.10 18.08
CA GLY A 159 0.26 -5.36 17.75
C GLY A 159 -0.46 -6.13 16.65
N PHE A 160 -0.26 -7.44 16.64
CA PHE A 160 -0.83 -8.35 15.65
C PHE A 160 -1.95 -9.18 16.27
N THR A 161 -3.06 -9.28 15.55
CA THR A 161 -4.12 -10.26 15.83
C THR A 161 -3.87 -11.49 14.99
N ILE A 162 -3.59 -12.63 15.63
CA ILE A 162 -3.49 -13.92 14.93
C ILE A 162 -4.91 -14.45 14.71
N GLU A 163 -5.27 -14.66 13.45
CA GLU A 163 -6.61 -15.07 13.06
C GLU A 163 -6.73 -16.60 13.10
N PRO A 164 -7.93 -17.18 13.38
CA PRO A 164 -8.14 -18.62 13.34
C PRO A 164 -7.84 -19.20 11.95
N SER A 165 -6.81 -20.04 11.86
CA SER A 165 -6.34 -20.65 10.62
C SER A 165 -5.56 -21.94 10.92
N PRO A 166 -5.25 -22.76 9.90
CA PRO A 166 -4.36 -23.91 10.05
C PRO A 166 -2.93 -23.56 10.53
N PHE A 167 -2.57 -22.28 10.49
CA PHE A 167 -1.24 -21.79 10.81
C PHE A 167 -1.14 -21.16 12.21
N SER A 168 -2.27 -20.81 12.85
CA SER A 168 -2.30 -19.94 14.04
C SER A 168 -1.36 -20.39 15.16
N ASN A 169 -1.31 -21.69 15.45
CA ASN A 169 -0.49 -22.24 16.54
C ASN A 169 1.00 -22.31 16.21
N LYS A 170 1.38 -22.06 14.96
CA LYS A 170 2.77 -22.10 14.46
C LYS A 170 3.35 -20.69 14.29
N ILE A 171 2.52 -19.64 14.31
CA ILE A 171 2.97 -18.28 14.06
C ILE A 171 3.86 -17.80 15.22
N VAL A 172 5.07 -17.36 14.88
CA VAL A 172 6.00 -16.69 15.78
C VAL A 172 6.30 -15.30 15.22
N LEU A 173 5.98 -14.26 15.98
CA LEU A 173 6.20 -12.88 15.58
C LEU A 173 7.59 -12.41 16.03
N GLN A 174 8.44 -12.01 15.09
CA GLN A 174 9.80 -11.56 15.37
C GLN A 174 10.02 -10.13 14.88
N LYS A 175 10.17 -9.20 15.82
CA LYS A 175 10.56 -7.83 15.51
C LYS A 175 12.01 -7.78 15.05
N SER A 176 12.26 -7.06 13.97
CA SER A 176 13.59 -6.70 13.48
C SER A 176 13.76 -5.19 13.48
N ALA A 177 14.88 -4.70 14.03
CA ALA A 177 15.24 -3.28 13.92
C ALA A 177 15.73 -2.90 12.51
N LEU A 178 16.11 -3.87 11.67
CA LEU A 178 16.70 -3.64 10.36
C LEU A 178 15.80 -4.23 9.28
N SER A 179 15.42 -3.40 8.30
CA SER A 179 14.67 -3.83 7.11
C SER A 179 15.35 -4.97 6.38
N ARG A 180 16.69 -4.97 6.32
CA ARG A 180 17.49 -6.03 5.69
C ARG A 180 17.17 -7.45 6.20
N ASN A 181 16.65 -7.59 7.41
CA ASN A 181 16.30 -8.91 7.96
C ASN A 181 14.91 -9.37 7.49
N VAL A 182 13.99 -8.43 7.19
CA VAL A 182 12.69 -8.73 6.58
C VAL A 182 12.93 -9.31 5.18
N ILE A 183 13.78 -8.66 4.39
CA ILE A 183 14.19 -9.11 3.05
C ILE A 183 15.33 -10.14 3.06
N SER A 184 15.71 -10.69 4.20
CA SER A 184 16.55 -11.90 4.24
C SER A 184 15.72 -13.16 4.47
N ALA A 185 14.44 -13.01 4.84
CA ALA A 185 13.52 -14.12 4.94
C ALA A 185 13.36 -14.82 3.59
N HIS A 186 13.03 -16.10 3.64
CA HIS A 186 12.75 -16.95 2.48
C HIS A 186 11.61 -16.38 1.63
N CYS A 187 10.58 -15.87 2.28
CA CYS A 187 9.49 -15.13 1.64
C CYS A 187 9.53 -13.70 2.13
N ALA A 188 9.45 -12.72 1.24
CA ALA A 188 9.47 -11.33 1.68
C ALA A 188 8.61 -10.42 0.81
N MET A 189 8.12 -9.37 1.45
CA MET A 189 7.51 -8.24 0.80
C MET A 189 8.01 -6.97 1.49
N GLU A 190 8.52 -6.03 0.70
CA GLU A 190 8.89 -4.70 1.17
C GLU A 190 8.49 -3.66 0.11
N TRP A 191 7.86 -2.58 0.57
CA TRP A 191 7.49 -1.46 -0.28
C TRP A 191 8.61 -0.43 -0.25
N PHE A 192 9.27 -0.25 -1.39
CA PHE A 192 10.31 0.76 -1.57
C PHE A 192 9.74 1.93 -2.37
N ASN A 193 10.01 3.16 -1.90
CA ASN A 193 9.80 4.40 -2.66
C ASN A 193 10.96 4.63 -3.63
#